data_AF-A0A4V1WKV4-F1
#
_entry.id   AF-A0A4V1WKV4-F1
#
_cell.length_a   1.000
_cell.length_b   1.000
_cell.length_c   1.000
_cell.angle_alpha   90.00
_cell.angle_beta   90.00
_cell.angle_gamma   90.00
#
_symmetry.space_group_name_H-M   'P 1'
#
loop_
_entity.id
_entity.type
_entity.pdbx_description
1 polymer ?
#
loop_
_entity_poly.entity_id
_entity_poly.type
_entity_poly.pdbx_seq_one_letter_code
_entity_poly.pdbx_strand_id
1 'polypeptide(L)'
;MTIAVHRTEKFHSLLDRLPHMQALKNENDKVNIENFVGYVKVPVRLAGPLRIKSSEHTDDEFFAPLATVEPTLVASCSRGSKALHRCGGVHFRTLDEGMSRAPVFVFVDTADAVAFAELLPSLYKQFARDAENTSRYARLQKLTPHIIGSNVHVHFSYFCGDAAGQNMVTIATQQVCDRFIVSATARELRVQDIIIEGQMASDKKPSWGNVKEPRGVQVIVWAMLNDAVCQEILGCTTERLHRAILMLKEGGIRNG
;
A
#
# COMPACT_ATOMS: atom_id res chain seq x y z
N MET A 1 41.91 -16.84 -4.44
CA MET A 1 41.81 -16.69 -2.97
C MET A 1 41.85 -15.22 -2.51
N THR A 2 42.33 -14.26 -3.33
CA THR A 2 42.66 -12.88 -2.92
C THR A 2 41.51 -11.87 -2.96
N ILE A 3 40.50 -12.05 -3.83
CA ILE A 3 39.40 -11.07 -4.00
C ILE A 3 38.34 -11.19 -2.90
N ALA A 4 38.06 -12.42 -2.43
CA ALA A 4 37.10 -12.68 -1.37
C ALA A 4 37.58 -12.13 -0.02
N VAL A 5 38.86 -12.36 0.31
CA VAL A 5 39.49 -11.84 1.55
C VAL A 5 39.44 -10.32 1.59
N HIS A 6 39.77 -9.65 0.48
CA HIS A 6 39.76 -8.19 0.40
C HIS A 6 38.35 -7.58 0.53
N ARG A 7 37.32 -8.27 0.03
CA ARG A 7 35.91 -7.85 0.24
C ARG A 7 35.49 -7.96 1.70
N THR A 8 35.90 -9.02 2.39
CA THR A 8 35.58 -9.25 3.81
C THR A 8 36.24 -8.21 4.71
N GLU A 9 37.51 -7.88 4.49
CA GLU A 9 38.23 -6.81 5.22
C GLU A 9 37.59 -5.43 5.02
N LYS A 10 37.19 -5.11 3.78
CA LYS A 10 36.50 -3.85 3.47
C LYS A 10 35.12 -3.78 4.13
N PHE A 11 34.41 -4.91 4.25
CA PHE A 11 33.13 -4.97 4.96
C PHE A 11 33.30 -4.79 6.48
N HIS A 12 34.30 -5.44 7.09
CA HIS A 12 34.59 -5.28 8.53
C HIS A 12 35.03 -3.85 8.88
N SER A 13 35.89 -3.24 8.07
CA SER A 13 36.29 -1.83 8.29
C SER A 13 35.12 -0.82 8.15
N LEU A 14 34.07 -1.13 7.39
CA LEU A 14 32.84 -0.32 7.35
C LEU A 14 32.02 -0.48 8.64
N LEU A 15 31.99 -1.69 9.20
CA LEU A 15 31.29 -2.00 10.43
C LEU A 15 31.89 -1.27 11.65
N ASP A 16 33.21 -1.14 11.70
CA ASP A 16 33.92 -0.40 12.76
C ASP A 16 33.56 1.11 12.77
N ARG A 17 33.04 1.63 11.65
CA ARG A 17 32.59 3.02 11.52
C ARG A 17 31.15 3.24 11.97
N LEU A 18 30.41 2.18 12.31
CA LEU A 18 28.99 2.21 12.71
C LEU A 18 28.73 1.58 14.10
N PRO A 19 29.50 1.93 15.15
CA PRO A 19 29.43 1.25 16.45
C PRO A 19 28.06 1.39 17.13
N HIS A 20 27.37 2.50 16.89
CA HIS A 20 26.04 2.80 17.44
C HIS A 20 24.94 1.91 16.86
N MET A 21 25.14 1.32 15.68
CA MET A 21 24.19 0.36 15.10
C MET A 21 24.35 -1.04 15.68
N GLN A 22 25.57 -1.41 16.05
CA GLN A 22 25.93 -2.73 16.55
C GLN A 22 25.56 -2.95 18.02
N ALA A 23 25.44 -1.86 18.80
CA ALA A 23 25.13 -1.91 20.23
C ALA A 23 23.81 -2.65 20.55
N LEU A 24 22.88 -2.72 19.60
CA LEU A 24 21.58 -3.36 19.76
C LEU A 24 21.49 -4.73 19.05
N LYS A 25 22.59 -5.24 18.48
CA LYS A 25 22.59 -6.43 17.61
C LYS A 25 22.02 -7.70 18.28
N ASN A 26 22.13 -7.79 19.61
CA ASN A 26 21.67 -8.94 20.40
C ASN A 26 20.28 -8.75 21.02
N GLU A 27 19.56 -7.67 20.70
CA GLU A 27 18.28 -7.37 21.37
C GLU A 27 17.05 -8.04 20.74
N ASN A 28 17.16 -8.69 19.57
CA ASN A 28 15.99 -9.29 18.94
C ASN A 28 16.32 -10.39 17.91
N ASP A 29 16.02 -11.65 18.23
CA ASP A 29 16.25 -12.81 17.36
C ASP A 29 15.21 -12.97 16.22
N LYS A 30 14.26 -12.03 16.10
CA LYS A 30 13.11 -12.13 15.15
C LYS A 30 13.16 -11.16 13.98
N VAL A 31 14.29 -10.50 13.73
CA VAL A 31 14.41 -9.61 12.56
C VAL A 31 14.71 -10.42 11.31
N ASN A 32 13.76 -10.41 10.37
CA ASN A 32 13.92 -11.01 9.06
C ASN A 32 14.50 -9.99 8.08
N ILE A 33 15.82 -9.93 8.00
CA ILE A 33 16.55 -9.13 7.02
C ILE A 33 17.87 -9.81 6.63
N GLU A 34 18.26 -9.71 5.37
CA GLU A 34 19.52 -10.25 4.87
C GLU A 34 20.70 -9.36 5.28
N ASN A 35 21.88 -9.96 5.46
CA ASN A 35 23.12 -9.25 5.78
C ASN A 35 22.99 -8.30 6.99
N PHE A 36 22.39 -8.79 8.07
CA PHE A 36 22.11 -7.99 9.27
C PHE A 36 23.37 -7.48 9.98
N VAL A 37 23.47 -6.17 10.16
CA VAL A 37 24.62 -5.49 10.78
C VAL A 37 24.29 -4.72 12.06
N GLY A 38 23.01 -4.55 12.38
CA GLY A 38 22.55 -3.76 13.52
C GLY A 38 21.30 -2.92 13.21
N TYR A 39 20.99 -1.95 14.08
CA TYR A 39 19.78 -1.13 13.98
C TYR A 39 20.12 0.37 13.80
N VAL A 40 19.23 1.11 13.14
CA VAL A 40 19.26 2.58 13.13
C VAL A 40 18.26 3.10 14.17
N LYS A 41 18.67 4.08 14.99
CA LYS A 41 17.78 4.75 15.93
C LYS A 41 17.05 5.90 15.24
N VAL A 42 15.72 5.86 15.21
CA VAL A 42 14.87 6.95 14.73
C VAL A 42 14.09 7.50 15.94
N PRO A 43 14.13 8.81 16.23
CA PRO A 43 13.36 9.40 17.32
C PRO A 43 11.86 9.18 17.13
N VAL A 44 11.15 8.86 18.21
CA VAL A 44 9.69 8.69 18.24
C VAL A 44 9.08 9.69 19.19
N ARG A 45 8.00 10.37 18.76
CA ARG A 45 7.18 11.23 19.63
C ARG A 45 5.69 10.94 19.40
N LEU A 46 4.86 11.26 20.39
CA LEU A 46 3.41 11.09 20.31
C LEU A 46 2.74 12.41 19.88
N ALA A 47 1.86 12.34 18.89
CA ALA A 47 0.96 13.43 18.51
C ALA A 47 -0.47 13.15 19.01
N GLY A 48 -1.07 14.08 19.76
CA GLY A 48 -2.43 13.91 20.29
C GLY A 48 -2.70 14.65 21.60
N PRO A 49 -3.84 14.36 22.26
CA PRO A 49 -4.84 13.38 21.82
C PRO A 49 -5.66 13.88 20.62
N LEU A 50 -6.11 12.96 19.76
CA LEU A 50 -7.15 13.19 18.76
C LEU A 50 -8.34 12.29 19.10
N ARG A 51 -9.51 12.91 19.31
CA ARG A 51 -10.76 12.15 19.49
C ARG A 51 -11.25 11.67 18.13
N ILE A 52 -11.43 10.35 17.98
CA ILE A 52 -11.83 9.71 16.72
C ILE A 52 -13.18 9.01 16.95
N LYS A 53 -14.13 9.28 16.04
CA LYS A 53 -15.49 8.76 16.06
C LYS A 53 -15.81 7.91 14.83
N SER A 54 -16.50 6.80 15.03
CA SER A 54 -17.10 5.97 13.97
C SER A 54 -18.49 5.51 14.41
N SER A 55 -19.40 5.33 13.43
CA SER A 55 -20.72 4.73 13.67
C SER A 55 -20.64 3.30 14.19
N GLU A 56 -19.50 2.63 13.99
CA GLU A 56 -19.28 1.20 14.27
C GLU A 56 -18.41 0.96 15.52
N HIS A 57 -18.56 1.80 16.56
CA HIS A 57 -18.02 1.58 17.92
C HIS A 57 -16.64 2.19 18.23
N THR A 58 -16.28 3.32 17.61
CA THR A 58 -15.14 4.10 18.06
C THR A 58 -15.63 5.47 18.50
N ASP A 59 -15.37 5.85 19.74
CA ASP A 59 -15.43 7.22 20.24
C ASP A 59 -14.42 7.33 21.38
N ASP A 60 -13.15 7.48 21.00
CA ASP A 60 -12.03 7.43 21.95
C ASP A 60 -10.90 8.39 21.54
N GLU A 61 -9.98 8.61 22.45
CA GLU A 61 -8.82 9.48 22.30
C GLU A 61 -7.57 8.69 21.95
N PHE A 62 -6.92 9.09 20.86
CA PHE A 62 -5.74 8.41 20.36
C PHE A 62 -4.53 9.33 20.33
N PHE A 63 -3.37 8.75 20.64
CA PHE A 63 -2.05 9.36 20.42
C PHE A 63 -1.36 8.63 19.28
N ALA A 64 -1.04 9.34 18.20
CA ALA A 64 -0.34 8.78 17.04
C ALA A 64 1.18 8.75 17.32
N PRO A 65 1.83 7.57 17.31
CA PRO A 65 3.28 7.50 17.36
C PRO A 65 3.88 7.86 16.00
N LEU A 66 4.78 8.85 15.99
CA LEU A 66 5.45 9.33 14.79
C LEU A 66 6.96 9.16 14.96
N ALA A 67 7.56 8.30 14.13
CA ALA A 67 9.00 8.12 14.04
C ALA A 67 9.57 9.03 12.94
N THR A 68 10.30 10.08 13.31
CA THR A 68 10.80 11.08 12.36
C THR A 68 12.02 11.83 12.89
N VAL A 69 12.86 12.29 11.97
CA VAL A 69 13.93 13.28 12.24
C VAL A 69 13.58 14.67 11.74
N GLU A 70 12.42 14.84 11.08
CA GLU A 70 11.97 16.12 10.58
C GLU A 70 11.56 17.02 11.76
N PRO A 71 12.22 18.17 11.93
CA PRO A 71 11.86 19.10 13.01
C PRO A 71 10.44 19.61 12.79
N THR A 72 9.75 19.93 13.90
CA THR A 72 8.40 20.50 13.91
C THR A 72 7.25 19.61 13.41
N LEU A 73 7.50 18.53 12.67
CA LEU A 73 6.44 17.65 12.13
C LEU A 73 5.46 17.18 13.23
N VAL A 74 5.98 16.57 14.29
CA VAL A 74 5.13 16.05 15.38
C VAL A 74 4.41 17.18 16.12
N ALA A 75 5.06 18.34 16.31
CA ALA A 75 4.43 19.48 16.95
C ALA A 75 3.27 20.06 16.09
N SER A 76 3.45 20.08 14.77
CA SER A 76 2.42 20.47 13.80
C SER A 76 1.22 19.51 13.85
N CYS A 77 1.48 18.20 13.83
CA CYS A 77 0.44 17.17 13.99
C CYS A 77 -0.31 17.34 15.33
N SER A 78 0.39 17.53 16.46
CA SER A 78 -0.24 17.76 17.76
C SER A 78 -1.11 19.02 17.78
N ARG A 79 -0.67 20.11 17.14
CA ARG A 79 -1.45 21.35 17.03
C ARG A 79 -2.74 21.13 16.23
N GLY A 80 -2.66 20.40 15.11
CA GLY A 80 -3.83 19.99 14.33
C GLY A 80 -4.79 19.11 15.14
N SER A 81 -4.27 18.10 15.84
CA SER A 81 -5.05 17.24 16.74
C SER A 81 -5.75 18.04 17.83
N LYS A 82 -5.05 18.99 18.47
CA LYS A 82 -5.64 19.88 19.50
C LYS A 82 -6.81 20.70 18.95
N ALA A 83 -6.66 21.27 17.75
CA ALA A 83 -7.72 22.05 17.11
C ALA A 83 -8.96 21.19 16.80
N LEU A 84 -8.76 20.02 16.20
CA LEU A 84 -9.85 19.07 15.89
C LEU A 84 -10.52 18.53 17.15
N HIS A 85 -9.74 18.17 18.16
CA HIS A 85 -10.22 17.70 19.45
C HIS A 85 -11.12 18.75 20.13
N ARG A 86 -10.69 20.02 20.16
CA ARG A 86 -11.49 21.15 20.67
C ARG A 86 -12.75 21.43 19.85
N CYS A 87 -12.85 20.92 18.62
CA CYS A 87 -14.05 20.98 17.78
C CYS A 87 -14.89 19.69 17.83
N GLY A 88 -14.66 18.83 18.82
CA GLY A 88 -15.44 17.60 19.01
C GLY A 88 -14.88 16.37 18.29
N GLY A 89 -13.66 16.42 17.77
CA GLY A 89 -12.96 15.30 17.16
C GLY A 89 -13.29 15.10 15.67
N VAL A 90 -12.75 14.01 15.11
CA VAL A 90 -12.95 13.61 13.71
C VAL A 90 -13.91 12.43 13.61
N HIS A 91 -14.62 12.33 12.50
CA HIS A 91 -15.34 11.13 12.09
C HIS A 91 -14.57 10.44 10.97
N PHE A 92 -14.64 9.12 10.90
CA PHE A 92 -14.10 8.37 9.77
C PHE A 92 -15.03 7.22 9.34
N ARG A 93 -14.80 6.74 8.12
CA ARG A 93 -15.41 5.51 7.61
C ARG A 93 -14.45 4.81 6.65
N THR A 94 -14.35 3.49 6.79
CA THR A 94 -13.74 2.60 5.80
C THR A 94 -14.74 2.39 4.66
N LEU A 95 -14.32 2.65 3.43
CA LEU A 95 -15.18 2.63 2.25
C LEU A 95 -15.06 1.31 1.49
N ASP A 96 -13.82 0.92 1.21
CA ASP A 96 -13.50 -0.29 0.47
C ASP A 96 -12.10 -0.76 0.86
N GLU A 97 -11.81 -2.01 0.58
CA GLU A 97 -10.53 -2.64 0.85
C GLU A 97 -10.20 -3.68 -0.21
N GLY A 98 -8.95 -3.67 -0.63
CA GLY A 98 -8.48 -4.59 -1.65
C GLY A 98 -6.98 -4.51 -1.80
N MET A 99 -6.31 -5.65 -1.84
CA MET A 99 -4.93 -5.75 -2.27
C MET A 99 -4.87 -6.39 -3.64
N SER A 100 -3.99 -5.89 -4.50
CA SER A 100 -3.98 -6.27 -5.91
C SER A 100 -2.67 -6.86 -6.40
N ARG A 101 -2.79 -7.69 -7.43
CA ARG A 101 -1.71 -8.20 -8.26
C ARG A 101 -2.17 -8.23 -9.70
N ALA A 102 -1.27 -7.95 -10.65
CA ALA A 102 -1.65 -7.84 -12.06
C ALA A 102 -0.74 -8.67 -12.98
N PRO A 103 -0.98 -9.98 -13.13
CA PRO A 103 -0.24 -10.81 -14.05
C PRO A 103 -0.56 -10.45 -15.51
N VAL A 104 0.39 -10.78 -16.39
CA VAL A 104 0.29 -10.65 -17.85
C VAL A 104 0.21 -12.02 -18.46
N PHE A 105 -0.86 -12.29 -19.19
CA PHE A 105 -1.00 -13.48 -20.02
C PHE A 105 -0.58 -13.12 -21.45
N VAL A 106 0.40 -13.84 -21.99
CA VAL A 106 1.01 -13.56 -23.30
C VAL A 106 0.45 -14.53 -24.33
N PHE A 107 -0.04 -14.01 -25.44
CA PHE A 107 -0.65 -14.80 -26.52
C PHE A 107 0.09 -14.63 -27.84
N VAL A 108 -0.09 -15.59 -28.75
CA VAL A 108 0.49 -15.55 -30.10
C VAL A 108 -0.01 -14.34 -30.88
N ASP A 109 -1.32 -14.07 -30.80
CA ASP A 109 -1.95 -12.97 -31.52
C ASP A 109 -3.04 -12.28 -30.68
N THR A 110 -3.50 -11.14 -31.16
CA THR A 110 -4.52 -10.33 -30.48
C THR A 110 -5.89 -11.01 -30.47
N ALA A 111 -6.19 -11.92 -31.41
CA ALA A 111 -7.48 -12.60 -31.43
C ALA A 111 -7.62 -13.54 -30.23
N ASP A 112 -6.55 -14.28 -29.89
CA ASP A 112 -6.52 -15.11 -28.68
C ASP A 112 -6.61 -14.27 -27.40
N ALA A 113 -5.93 -13.12 -27.36
CA ALA A 113 -5.98 -12.20 -26.22
C ALA A 113 -7.41 -11.67 -25.97
N VAL A 114 -8.12 -11.30 -27.04
CA VAL A 114 -9.54 -10.91 -26.98
C VAL A 114 -10.40 -12.07 -26.50
N ALA A 115 -10.24 -13.26 -27.09
CA ALA A 115 -10.99 -14.45 -26.70
C ALA A 115 -10.79 -14.81 -25.21
N PHE A 116 -9.56 -14.69 -24.70
CA PHE A 116 -9.27 -14.88 -23.28
C PHE A 116 -9.99 -13.85 -22.40
N ALA A 117 -9.94 -12.56 -22.77
CA ALA A 117 -10.60 -11.50 -22.01
C ALA A 117 -12.13 -11.69 -21.95
N GLU A 118 -12.75 -12.14 -23.06
CA GLU A 118 -14.17 -12.48 -23.12
C GLU A 118 -14.52 -13.72 -22.29
N LEU A 119 -13.60 -14.70 -22.22
CA LEU A 119 -13.77 -15.92 -21.45
C LEU A 119 -13.57 -15.70 -19.94
N LEU A 120 -12.77 -14.72 -19.54
CA LEU A 120 -12.34 -14.49 -18.16
C LEU A 120 -13.47 -14.47 -17.11
N PRO A 121 -14.67 -13.87 -17.36
CA PRO A 121 -15.78 -13.94 -16.42
C PRO A 121 -16.22 -15.37 -16.08
N SER A 122 -16.16 -16.30 -17.04
CA SER A 122 -16.48 -17.72 -16.82
C SER A 122 -15.40 -18.46 -16.02
N LEU A 123 -14.14 -18.00 -16.12
CA LEU A 123 -13.00 -18.53 -15.37
C LEU A 123 -12.98 -18.08 -13.91
N TYR A 124 -13.76 -17.05 -13.54
CA TYR A 124 -13.74 -16.45 -12.21
C TYR A 124 -13.84 -17.49 -11.09
N LYS A 125 -14.80 -18.42 -11.16
CA LYS A 125 -15.01 -19.43 -10.11
C LYS A 125 -13.80 -20.36 -9.94
N GLN A 126 -13.17 -20.74 -11.06
CA GLN A 126 -11.96 -21.55 -11.03
C GLN A 126 -10.80 -20.76 -10.43
N PHE A 127 -10.58 -19.53 -10.89
CA PHE A 127 -9.49 -18.68 -10.43
C PHE A 127 -9.65 -18.33 -8.93
N ALA A 128 -10.87 -18.05 -8.49
CA ALA A 128 -11.19 -17.86 -7.07
C ALA A 128 -10.82 -19.11 -6.27
N ARG A 129 -11.28 -20.30 -6.68
CA ARG A 129 -10.95 -21.56 -6.00
C ARG A 129 -9.45 -21.79 -5.90
N ASP A 130 -8.72 -21.57 -6.99
CA ASP A 130 -7.28 -21.81 -7.05
C ASP A 130 -6.50 -20.82 -6.18
N ALA A 131 -6.87 -19.55 -6.22
CA ALA A 131 -6.26 -18.50 -5.41
C ALA A 131 -6.55 -18.67 -3.91
N GLU A 132 -7.82 -18.89 -3.55
CA GLU A 132 -8.28 -18.94 -2.16
C GLU A 132 -7.80 -20.20 -1.42
N ASN A 133 -7.43 -21.26 -2.15
CA ASN A 133 -6.79 -22.44 -1.56
C ASN A 133 -5.39 -22.16 -0.98
N THR A 134 -4.76 -21.04 -1.32
CA THR A 134 -3.43 -20.69 -0.82
C THR A 134 -3.45 -20.02 0.55
N SER A 135 -4.60 -19.48 0.99
CA SER A 135 -4.73 -18.76 2.25
C SER A 135 -6.18 -18.73 2.73
N ARG A 136 -6.39 -19.02 4.02
CA ARG A 136 -7.73 -18.90 4.64
C ARG A 136 -8.29 -17.48 4.63
N TYR A 137 -7.44 -16.46 4.45
CA TYR A 137 -7.81 -15.04 4.47
C TYR A 137 -8.02 -14.44 3.07
N ALA A 138 -7.32 -14.94 2.06
CA ALA A 138 -7.43 -14.41 0.71
C ALA A 138 -8.83 -14.71 0.15
N ARG A 139 -9.53 -13.69 -0.34
CA ARG A 139 -10.77 -13.84 -1.11
C ARG A 139 -10.65 -13.07 -2.40
N LEU A 140 -10.80 -13.73 -3.54
CA LEU A 140 -10.81 -13.04 -4.82
C LEU A 140 -12.10 -12.22 -4.90
N GLN A 141 -11.98 -10.91 -5.13
CA GLN A 141 -13.09 -9.98 -5.21
C GLN A 141 -13.44 -9.63 -6.66
N LYS A 142 -12.42 -9.41 -7.51
CA LYS A 142 -12.59 -8.89 -8.86
C LYS A 142 -11.44 -9.30 -9.77
N LEU A 143 -11.78 -9.52 -11.05
CA LEU A 143 -10.84 -9.67 -12.15
C LEU A 143 -11.16 -8.59 -13.21
N THR A 144 -10.19 -7.74 -13.53
CA THR A 144 -10.36 -6.72 -14.58
C THR A 144 -9.34 -6.94 -15.69
N PRO A 145 -9.73 -7.38 -16.90
CA PRO A 145 -8.80 -7.57 -18.00
C PRO A 145 -8.49 -6.24 -18.71
N HIS A 146 -7.24 -6.08 -19.13
CA HIS A 146 -6.75 -4.98 -19.95
C HIS A 146 -5.89 -5.54 -21.08
N ILE A 147 -6.38 -5.42 -22.31
CA ILE A 147 -5.70 -5.93 -23.51
C ILE A 147 -4.70 -4.88 -24.01
N ILE A 148 -3.45 -5.29 -24.21
CA ILE A 148 -2.38 -4.47 -24.79
C ILE A 148 -1.65 -5.32 -25.83
N GLY A 149 -1.92 -5.08 -27.12
CA GLY A 149 -1.37 -5.89 -28.21
C GLY A 149 -1.90 -7.33 -28.16
N SER A 150 -1.00 -8.31 -28.09
CA SER A 150 -1.34 -9.73 -27.88
C SER A 150 -1.23 -10.16 -26.42
N ASN A 151 -1.22 -9.22 -25.47
CA ASN A 151 -1.11 -9.51 -24.05
C ASN A 151 -2.38 -9.08 -23.32
N VAL A 152 -2.75 -9.80 -22.27
CA VAL A 152 -3.82 -9.42 -21.36
C VAL A 152 -3.28 -9.27 -19.95
N HIS A 153 -3.27 -8.03 -19.47
CA HIS A 153 -2.99 -7.72 -18.08
C HIS A 153 -4.28 -7.87 -17.30
N VAL A 154 -4.33 -8.79 -16.35
CA VAL A 154 -5.54 -9.00 -15.55
C VAL A 154 -5.27 -8.44 -14.17
N HIS A 155 -6.04 -7.44 -13.74
CA HIS A 155 -5.98 -6.91 -12.39
C HIS A 155 -6.80 -7.82 -11.46
N PHE A 156 -6.13 -8.58 -10.60
CA PHE A 156 -6.75 -9.38 -9.55
C PHE A 156 -6.85 -8.51 -8.29
N SER A 157 -8.08 -8.36 -7.76
CA SER A 157 -8.34 -7.71 -6.47
C SER A 157 -8.71 -8.75 -5.43
N TYR A 158 -8.12 -8.64 -4.24
CA TYR A 158 -8.33 -9.57 -3.14
C TYR A 158 -8.64 -8.85 -1.83
N PHE A 159 -9.56 -9.42 -1.05
CA PHE A 159 -9.61 -9.16 0.39
C PHE A 159 -8.56 -10.03 1.10
N CYS A 160 -7.89 -9.47 2.12
CA CYS A 160 -6.74 -10.10 2.79
C CYS A 160 -6.85 -10.15 4.34
N GLY A 161 -8.01 -9.81 4.91
CA GLY A 161 -8.14 -9.62 6.35
C GLY A 161 -7.24 -8.49 6.85
N ASP A 162 -6.69 -8.63 8.06
CA ASP A 162 -5.85 -7.60 8.70
C ASP A 162 -4.43 -7.50 8.14
N ALA A 163 -4.06 -8.34 7.17
CA ALA A 163 -2.74 -8.33 6.57
C ALA A 163 -2.65 -7.24 5.48
N ALA A 164 -1.48 -6.61 5.35
CA ALA A 164 -1.18 -5.77 4.18
C ALA A 164 -1.26 -6.53 2.85
N GLY A 165 -1.21 -7.87 2.87
CA GLY A 165 -1.64 -8.72 1.76
C GLY A 165 -0.65 -8.89 0.60
N GLN A 166 0.42 -8.11 0.50
CA GLN A 166 1.33 -8.12 -0.67
C GLN A 166 1.86 -9.51 -1.06
N ASN A 167 2.38 -10.27 -0.09
CA ASN A 167 2.88 -11.63 -0.33
C ASN A 167 1.73 -12.61 -0.56
N MET A 168 0.62 -12.43 0.16
CA MET A 168 -0.56 -13.29 0.08
C MET A 168 -1.16 -13.27 -1.33
N VAL A 169 -1.37 -12.08 -1.90
CA VAL A 169 -1.93 -11.93 -3.25
C VAL A 169 -0.96 -12.41 -4.32
N THR A 170 0.35 -12.27 -4.12
CA THR A 170 1.35 -12.80 -5.06
C THR A 170 1.31 -14.32 -5.10
N ILE A 171 1.30 -15.00 -3.94
CA ILE A 171 1.21 -16.47 -3.87
C ILE A 171 -0.13 -16.95 -4.45
N ALA A 172 -1.24 -16.30 -4.08
CA ALA A 172 -2.56 -16.65 -4.58
C ALA A 172 -2.67 -16.51 -6.10
N THR A 173 -2.15 -15.41 -6.65
CA THR A 173 -2.13 -15.17 -8.10
C THR A 173 -1.20 -16.15 -8.81
N GLN A 174 -0.01 -16.41 -8.27
CA GLN A 174 0.94 -17.37 -8.85
C GLN A 174 0.33 -18.76 -8.95
N GLN A 175 -0.39 -19.20 -7.92
CA GLN A 175 -1.10 -20.48 -7.94
C GLN A 175 -2.14 -20.55 -9.07
N VAL A 176 -2.87 -19.46 -9.33
CA VAL A 176 -3.80 -19.39 -10.48
C VAL A 176 -3.05 -19.50 -11.80
N CYS A 177 -1.97 -18.73 -11.96
CA CYS A 177 -1.16 -18.72 -13.18
C CYS A 177 -0.55 -20.10 -13.47
N ASP A 178 0.07 -20.72 -12.47
CA ASP A 178 0.72 -22.04 -12.59
C ASP A 178 -0.27 -23.14 -12.96
N ARG A 179 -1.49 -23.09 -12.40
CA ARG A 179 -2.55 -24.05 -12.76
C ARG A 179 -3.16 -23.77 -14.12
N PHE A 180 -3.32 -22.49 -14.49
CA PHE A 180 -3.94 -22.12 -15.75
C PHE A 180 -3.04 -22.47 -16.94
N ILE A 181 -1.74 -22.18 -16.89
CA ILE A 181 -0.82 -22.36 -18.03
C ILE A 181 -0.74 -23.81 -18.52
N VAL A 182 -0.95 -24.79 -17.63
CA VAL A 182 -0.96 -26.23 -17.96
C VAL A 182 -2.35 -26.79 -18.31
N SER A 183 -3.39 -25.94 -18.33
CA SER A 183 -4.78 -26.36 -18.59
C SER A 183 -5.06 -26.61 -20.09
N ALA A 184 -6.15 -27.33 -20.40
CA ALA A 184 -6.60 -27.49 -21.79
C ALA A 184 -6.98 -26.14 -22.42
N THR A 185 -7.69 -25.29 -21.67
CA THR A 185 -8.09 -23.95 -22.09
C THR A 185 -6.90 -23.07 -22.47
N ALA A 186 -5.81 -23.10 -21.70
CA ALA A 186 -4.60 -22.34 -22.05
C ALA A 186 -3.94 -22.84 -23.36
N ARG A 187 -3.98 -24.15 -23.63
CA ARG A 187 -3.50 -24.71 -24.91
C ARG A 187 -4.39 -24.30 -26.08
N GLU A 188 -5.71 -24.35 -25.90
CA GLU A 188 -6.69 -23.92 -26.91
C GLU A 188 -6.52 -22.43 -27.26
N LEU A 189 -6.29 -21.59 -26.24
CA LEU A 189 -6.01 -20.16 -26.41
C LEU A 189 -4.55 -19.86 -26.79
N ARG A 190 -3.70 -20.88 -27.01
CA ARG A 190 -2.29 -20.73 -27.39
C ARG A 190 -1.52 -19.75 -26.49
N VAL A 191 -1.76 -19.79 -25.18
CA VAL A 191 -1.01 -18.98 -24.19
C VAL A 191 0.47 -19.35 -24.26
N GLN A 192 1.34 -18.37 -24.46
CA GLN A 192 2.79 -18.57 -24.58
C GLN A 192 3.50 -18.49 -23.23
N ASP A 193 3.11 -17.53 -22.39
CA ASP A 193 3.77 -17.25 -21.12
C ASP A 193 2.83 -16.51 -20.15
N ILE A 194 3.16 -16.53 -18.86
CA ILE A 194 2.50 -15.72 -17.84
C ILE A 194 3.55 -15.07 -16.94
N ILE A 195 3.52 -13.73 -16.87
CA ILE A 195 4.40 -12.94 -16.00
C ILE A 195 3.58 -12.43 -14.82
N ILE A 196 4.03 -12.68 -13.58
CA ILE A 196 3.23 -12.43 -12.37
C ILE A 196 2.90 -10.94 -12.09
N GLU A 197 3.72 -10.01 -12.59
CA GLU A 197 3.53 -8.56 -12.40
C GLU A 197 3.80 -7.79 -13.70
N GLY A 198 2.74 -7.24 -14.26
CA GLY A 198 2.71 -6.42 -15.47
C GLY A 198 2.67 -4.92 -15.21
N GLN A 199 3.03 -4.47 -14.00
CA GLN A 199 3.07 -3.07 -13.58
C GLN A 199 1.71 -2.37 -13.53
N MET A 200 0.60 -3.12 -13.60
CA MET A 200 -0.77 -2.57 -13.55
C MET A 200 -1.41 -2.58 -12.15
N ALA A 201 -0.93 -3.41 -11.22
CA ALA A 201 -1.32 -3.31 -9.81
C ALA A 201 -0.70 -2.07 -9.14
N SER A 202 0.42 -1.58 -9.70
CA SER A 202 1.18 -0.41 -9.24
C SER A 202 1.55 -0.44 -7.75
N ASP A 203 2.52 -1.28 -7.41
CA ASP A 203 3.13 -1.28 -6.07
C ASP A 203 4.26 -0.25 -5.96
N LYS A 204 4.23 0.56 -4.89
CA LYS A 204 5.29 1.54 -4.54
C LYS A 204 5.58 2.56 -5.65
N LYS A 205 4.59 2.86 -6.49
CA LYS A 205 4.67 3.81 -7.62
C LYS A 205 3.41 4.69 -7.65
N PRO A 206 3.54 6.00 -7.95
CA PRO A 206 2.38 6.83 -8.22
C PRO A 206 1.66 6.30 -9.45
N SER A 207 0.33 6.13 -9.35
CA SER A 207 -0.47 5.63 -10.46
C SER A 207 -1.90 6.13 -10.35
N TRP A 208 -2.48 6.47 -11.50
CA TRP A 208 -3.89 6.79 -11.62
C TRP A 208 -4.79 5.60 -11.29
N GLY A 209 -4.30 4.36 -11.44
CA GLY A 209 -5.00 3.15 -10.99
C GLY A 209 -5.28 3.18 -9.49
N ASN A 210 -4.28 3.54 -8.68
CA ASN A 210 -4.41 3.65 -7.21
C ASN A 210 -5.31 4.82 -6.76
N VAL A 211 -5.66 5.74 -7.67
CA VAL A 211 -6.64 6.81 -7.41
C VAL A 211 -8.06 6.33 -7.72
N LYS A 212 -8.23 5.46 -8.73
CA LYS A 212 -9.54 4.97 -9.18
C LYS A 212 -10.04 3.75 -8.43
N GLU A 213 -9.15 2.82 -8.11
CA GLU A 213 -9.47 1.58 -7.41
C GLU A 213 -8.69 1.52 -6.08
N PRO A 214 -9.29 0.96 -5.02
CA PRO A 214 -8.61 0.83 -3.74
C PRO A 214 -7.39 -0.09 -3.86
N ARG A 215 -6.30 0.32 -3.19
CA ARG A 215 -5.14 -0.52 -2.96
C ARG A 215 -4.70 -0.38 -1.51
N GLY A 216 -4.99 -1.39 -0.70
CA GLY A 216 -5.02 -1.31 0.76
C GLY A 216 -6.43 -0.97 1.24
N VAL A 217 -6.54 -0.04 2.18
CA VAL A 217 -7.81 0.38 2.78
C VAL A 217 -8.14 1.80 2.31
N GLN A 218 -9.31 1.98 1.71
CA GLN A 218 -9.85 3.29 1.37
C GLN A 218 -10.60 3.86 2.58
N VAL A 219 -10.15 5.02 3.06
CA VAL A 219 -10.72 5.69 4.24
C VAL A 219 -11.13 7.11 3.89
N ILE A 220 -12.31 7.52 4.36
CA ILE A 220 -12.73 8.92 4.37
C ILE A 220 -12.77 9.43 5.82
N VAL A 221 -12.32 10.67 6.03
CA VAL A 221 -12.29 11.34 7.33
C VAL A 221 -12.89 12.74 7.17
N TRP A 222 -13.72 13.17 8.12
CA TRP A 222 -14.31 14.50 8.13
C TRP A 222 -14.48 15.07 9.54
N ALA A 223 -14.49 16.39 9.64
CA ALA A 223 -14.74 17.13 10.87
C ALA A 223 -15.23 18.54 10.55
N MET A 224 -15.79 19.23 11.56
CA MET A 224 -16.12 20.64 11.50
C MET A 224 -15.13 21.43 12.35
N LEU A 225 -14.65 22.56 11.84
CA LEU A 225 -13.74 23.45 12.55
C LEU A 225 -14.47 24.72 12.98
N ASN A 226 -14.30 25.10 14.25
CA ASN A 226 -14.85 26.32 14.81
C ASN A 226 -13.88 27.49 14.61
N ASP A 227 -14.40 28.65 14.19
CA ASP A 227 -13.57 29.81 13.87
C ASP A 227 -12.74 30.31 15.06
N ALA A 228 -13.35 30.42 16.24
CA ALA A 228 -12.65 30.81 17.46
C ALA A 228 -11.48 29.85 17.81
N VAL A 229 -11.67 28.54 17.60
CA VAL A 229 -10.63 27.53 17.83
C VAL A 229 -9.51 27.66 16.80
N CYS A 230 -9.84 27.89 15.53
CA CYS A 230 -8.84 28.15 14.49
C CYS A 230 -8.03 29.41 14.79
N GLN A 231 -8.66 30.50 15.24
CA GLN A 231 -7.92 31.72 15.59
C GLN A 231 -6.99 31.49 16.79
N GLU A 232 -7.48 30.84 17.85
CA GLU A 232 -6.70 30.54 19.06
C GLU A 232 -5.52 29.57 18.78
N ILE A 233 -5.77 28.49 18.06
CA ILE A 233 -4.83 27.37 17.94
C ILE A 233 -4.09 27.37 16.61
N LEU A 234 -4.78 27.69 15.51
CA LEU A 234 -4.20 27.72 14.17
C LEU A 234 -3.70 29.12 13.77
N GLY A 235 -4.03 30.17 14.53
CA GLY A 235 -3.59 31.53 14.24
C GLY A 235 -4.22 32.14 12.99
N CYS A 236 -5.35 31.62 12.53
CA CYS A 236 -6.07 32.13 11.37
C CYS A 236 -7.58 31.89 11.47
N THR A 237 -8.36 32.67 10.73
CA THR A 237 -9.80 32.41 10.57
C THR A 237 -10.04 31.20 9.67
N THR A 238 -11.19 30.55 9.86
CA THR A 238 -11.68 29.46 8.99
C THR A 238 -11.81 29.92 7.54
N GLU A 239 -12.25 31.16 7.31
CA GLU A 239 -12.32 31.75 5.97
C GLU A 239 -10.94 31.82 5.30
N ARG A 240 -9.93 32.32 6.02
CA ARG A 240 -8.55 32.39 5.51
C ARG A 240 -8.00 30.99 5.24
N LEU A 241 -8.25 30.04 6.14
CA LEU A 241 -7.82 28.65 5.98
C LEU A 241 -8.43 28.02 4.73
N HIS A 242 -9.74 28.15 4.55
CA HIS A 242 -10.46 27.65 3.38
C HIS A 242 -9.93 28.26 2.08
N ARG A 243 -9.78 29.59 2.05
CA ARG A 243 -9.24 30.31 0.90
C ARG A 243 -7.81 29.85 0.55
N ALA A 244 -6.96 29.66 1.55
CA ALA A 244 -5.59 29.19 1.35
C ALA A 244 -5.57 27.79 0.73
N ILE A 245 -6.40 26.85 1.20
CA ILE A 245 -6.51 25.50 0.64
C ILE A 245 -6.90 25.55 -0.85
N LEU A 246 -7.89 26.38 -1.20
CA LEU A 246 -8.32 26.54 -2.60
C LEU A 246 -7.21 27.10 -3.48
N MET A 247 -6.55 28.19 -3.06
CA MET A 247 -5.46 28.80 -3.83
C MET A 247 -4.27 27.86 -4.02
N LEU A 248 -3.90 27.10 -2.98
CA LEU A 248 -2.81 26.13 -3.07
C LEU A 248 -3.17 24.96 -4.00
N LYS A 249 -4.43 24.52 -3.99
CA LYS A 249 -4.93 23.50 -4.92
C LYS A 249 -4.84 23.99 -6.37
N GLU A 250 -5.25 25.22 -6.66
CA GLU A 250 -5.16 25.83 -7.99
C GLU A 250 -3.70 25.91 -8.47
N GLY A 251 -2.79 26.35 -7.60
CA GLY A 251 -1.36 26.38 -7.87
C GLY A 251 -0.78 24.99 -8.17
N GLY A 252 -1.17 23.98 -7.38
CA GLY A 252 -0.78 22.58 -7.60
C GLY A 252 -1.27 22.06 -8.96
N ILE A 253 -2.54 22.26 -9.29
CA ILE A 253 -3.10 21.84 -10.59
C ILE A 253 -2.35 22.49 -11.75
N ARG A 254 -1.96 23.76 -11.63
CA ARG A 254 -1.20 24.47 -12.67
C ARG A 254 0.22 23.93 -12.85
N ASN A 255 0.83 23.42 -11.78
CA ASN A 255 2.20 22.90 -11.75
C ASN A 255 2.32 21.48 -12.32
N GLY A 256 1.22 20.69 -12.29
CA GLY A 256 1.21 19.27 -12.66
C GLY A 256 1.53 18.37 -11.47
#